data_AF-A0A3P8UQ76-F1
#
_entry.id   AF-A0A3P8UQ76-F1
#
_cell.length_a   1.000
_cell.length_b   1.000
_cell.length_c   1.000
_cell.angle_alpha   90.00
_cell.angle_beta   90.00
_cell.angle_gamma   90.00
#
_symmetry.space_group_name_H-M   'P 1'
#
loop_
_entity.id
_entity.type
_entity.pdbx_description
1 polymer ?
#
loop_
_entity_poly.entity_id
_entity_poly.type
_entity_poly.pdbx_seq_one_letter_code
_entity_poly.pdbx_strand_id
1 'polypeptide(L)'
;IVYFDLETTGLIVQLAAVSGGHSLNLYVIPRTRMHKGASKVTGFKVRRQRLFLHRQCVLTNSLREVLVSFIAFLRMLRRPLVIGHDCRLLARALDELDLRALFESSISGCVDTLPLARELLKDRSLHSFRQQNLVSELLGVDYRAHDALEDVRALQALYEVLQPTPEVLRRHIFTLDTIESNVAVTAAKSESPCMMPGQRPLWEHFKETVKVTENNN
;
A
#
# COMPACT_ATOMS: atom_id res chain seq x y z
N ILE A 1 9.43 6.90 -14.33
CA ILE A 1 8.99 6.62 -12.95
C ILE A 1 7.46 6.65 -12.95
N VAL A 2 6.82 5.73 -12.24
CA VAL A 2 5.37 5.76 -12.00
C VAL A 2 5.14 5.88 -10.50
N TYR A 3 4.36 6.87 -10.10
CA TYR A 3 3.89 7.05 -8.74
C TYR A 3 2.54 6.35 -8.59
N PHE A 4 2.29 5.63 -7.50
CA PHE A 4 1.01 5.01 -7.26
C PHE A 4 0.61 5.08 -5.79
N ASP A 5 -0.69 4.99 -5.53
CA ASP A 5 -1.27 4.93 -4.20
C ASP A 5 -2.56 4.11 -4.21
N LEU A 6 -2.90 3.56 -3.04
CA LEU A 6 -4.06 2.71 -2.85
C LEU A 6 -4.91 3.25 -1.69
N GLU A 7 -6.16 3.64 -1.98
CA GLU A 7 -7.11 3.86 -0.90
C GLU A 7 -7.67 2.54 -0.42
N THR A 8 -7.80 2.42 0.90
CA THR A 8 -8.25 1.18 1.52
C THR A 8 -9.36 1.42 2.54
N THR A 9 -10.28 0.47 2.62
CA THR A 9 -11.25 0.38 3.72
C THR A 9 -11.17 -0.97 4.42
N GLY A 10 -9.97 -1.56 4.47
CA GLY A 10 -9.71 -2.97 4.77
C GLY A 10 -9.50 -3.84 3.51
N LEU A 11 -9.94 -3.35 2.35
CA LEU A 11 -9.64 -3.84 1.01
C LEU A 11 -9.40 -2.62 0.10
N ILE A 12 -8.76 -2.81 -1.05
CA ILE A 12 -8.55 -1.75 -2.05
C ILE A 12 -9.89 -1.23 -2.55
N VAL A 13 -10.10 0.09 -2.48
CA VAL A 13 -11.30 0.78 -2.99
C VAL A 13 -10.96 1.76 -4.13
N GLN A 14 -9.73 2.27 -4.18
CA GLN A 14 -9.21 3.08 -5.27
C GLN A 14 -7.76 2.69 -5.53
N LEU A 15 -7.37 2.67 -6.81
CA LEU A 15 -5.98 2.63 -7.24
C LEU A 15 -5.77 3.82 -8.16
N ALA A 16 -4.77 4.64 -7.85
CA ALA A 16 -4.33 5.70 -8.72
C ALA A 16 -2.85 5.55 -9.07
N ALA A 17 -2.48 5.99 -10.26
CA ALA A 17 -1.10 6.07 -10.69
C ALA A 17 -0.85 7.28 -11.59
N VAL A 18 0.31 7.90 -11.48
CA VAL A 18 0.71 9.07 -12.27
C VAL A 18 2.14 8.92 -12.79
N SER A 19 2.38 9.39 -14.01
CA SER A 19 3.71 9.54 -14.60
C SER A 19 3.74 10.75 -15.52
N GLY A 20 4.36 11.83 -15.06
CA GLY A 20 4.33 13.11 -15.77
C GLY A 20 2.89 13.58 -15.95
N GLY A 21 2.46 13.75 -17.21
CA GLY A 21 1.08 14.14 -17.57
C GLY A 21 0.09 12.97 -17.71
N HIS A 22 0.54 11.72 -17.57
CA HIS A 22 -0.34 10.55 -17.67
C HIS A 22 -0.88 10.15 -16.29
N SER A 23 -2.17 9.80 -16.23
CA SER A 23 -2.81 9.34 -15.00
C SER A 23 -3.73 8.15 -15.23
N LEU A 24 -3.76 7.24 -14.27
CA LEU A 24 -4.74 6.18 -14.09
C LEU A 24 -5.47 6.42 -12.76
N ASN A 25 -6.79 6.29 -12.75
CA ASN A 25 -7.59 6.42 -11.53
C ASN A 25 -8.81 5.49 -11.62
N LEU A 26 -8.79 4.41 -10.86
CA LEU A 26 -9.78 3.35 -10.93
C LEU A 26 -10.33 3.03 -9.55
N TYR A 27 -11.58 2.59 -9.52
CA TYR A 27 -12.31 2.32 -8.29
C TYR A 27 -12.83 0.88 -8.25
N VAL A 28 -12.89 0.31 -7.05
CA VAL A 28 -13.39 -1.05 -6.80
C VAL A 28 -14.50 -0.97 -5.76
N ILE A 29 -15.60 -1.69 -5.96
CA ILE A 29 -16.58 -1.89 -4.89
C ILE A 29 -15.98 -2.89 -3.88
N PRO A 30 -15.75 -2.48 -2.62
CA PRO A 30 -15.20 -3.41 -1.64
C PRO A 30 -16.21 -4.53 -1.36
N ARG A 31 -15.70 -5.77 -1.28
CA ARG A 31 -16.52 -6.96 -0.99
C ARG A 31 -17.09 -6.97 0.43
N THR A 32 -16.43 -6.25 1.34
CA THR A 32 -16.82 -6.12 2.74
C THR A 32 -17.41 -4.76 3.04
N ARG A 33 -18.19 -4.69 4.12
CA ARG A 33 -18.76 -3.42 4.58
C ARG A 33 -17.64 -2.48 4.99
N MET A 34 -17.64 -1.28 4.41
CA MET A 34 -16.69 -0.23 4.83
C MET A 34 -16.88 0.13 6.30
N HIS A 35 -15.77 0.22 7.02
CA HIS A 35 -15.76 0.71 8.38
C HIS A 35 -16.16 2.20 8.42
N LYS A 36 -16.97 2.60 9.40
CA LYS A 36 -17.49 3.99 9.52
C LYS A 36 -16.37 5.03 9.57
N GLY A 37 -15.25 4.69 10.23
CA GLY A 37 -14.07 5.54 10.30
C GLY A 37 -13.43 5.76 8.92
N ALA A 38 -13.22 4.68 8.17
CA ALA A 38 -12.64 4.75 6.83
C ALA A 38 -13.53 5.57 5.89
N SER A 39 -14.85 5.31 5.86
CA SER A 39 -15.79 6.11 5.05
C SER A 39 -15.85 7.60 5.44
N LYS A 40 -15.55 7.96 6.69
CA LYS A 40 -15.51 9.36 7.14
C LYS A 40 -14.25 10.06 6.60
N VAL A 41 -13.13 9.35 6.59
CA VAL A 41 -11.81 9.86 6.20
C VAL A 41 -11.71 9.96 4.67
N THR A 42 -12.01 8.88 3.95
CA THR A 42 -11.89 8.82 2.48
C THR A 42 -13.09 9.40 1.73
N GLY A 43 -14.24 9.54 2.40
CA GLY A 43 -15.49 9.96 1.77
C GLY A 43 -16.20 8.88 0.95
N PHE A 44 -15.65 7.65 0.87
CA PHE A 44 -16.28 6.53 0.16
C PHE A 44 -17.48 5.95 0.90
N LYS A 45 -18.56 5.68 0.17
CA LYS A 45 -19.76 4.99 0.67
C LYS A 45 -20.34 4.04 -0.38
N VAL A 46 -20.71 2.83 0.02
CA VAL A 46 -21.49 1.91 -0.82
C VAL A 46 -22.96 2.11 -0.52
N ARG A 47 -23.77 2.33 -1.57
CA ARG A 47 -25.23 2.39 -1.49
C ARG A 47 -25.83 1.66 -2.68
N ARG A 48 -26.73 0.70 -2.42
CA ARG A 48 -27.41 -0.08 -3.48
C ARG A 48 -26.43 -0.63 -4.52
N GLN A 49 -25.36 -1.27 -4.06
CA GLN A 49 -24.30 -1.86 -4.89
C GLN A 49 -23.57 -0.86 -5.81
N ARG A 50 -23.57 0.43 -5.49
CA ARG A 50 -22.79 1.46 -6.18
C ARG A 50 -21.85 2.15 -5.19
N LEU A 51 -20.66 2.49 -5.66
CA LEU A 51 -19.69 3.26 -4.89
C LEU A 51 -19.90 4.76 -5.12
N PHE A 52 -19.84 5.52 -4.03
CA PHE A 52 -19.93 6.97 -4.06
C PHE A 52 -18.71 7.58 -3.37
N LEU A 53 -18.09 8.56 -4.01
CA LEU A 53 -17.06 9.42 -3.44
C LEU A 53 -17.67 10.80 -3.19
N HIS A 54 -17.73 11.25 -1.94
CA HIS A 54 -18.35 12.54 -1.57
C HIS A 54 -19.74 12.78 -2.19
N ARG A 55 -20.58 11.73 -2.20
CA ARG A 55 -21.95 11.71 -2.76
C ARG A 55 -22.03 11.64 -4.29
N GLN A 56 -20.91 11.66 -5.00
CA GLN A 56 -20.85 11.43 -6.44
C GLN A 56 -20.69 9.94 -6.74
N CYS A 57 -21.52 9.39 -7.62
CA CYS A 57 -21.39 8.00 -8.05
C CYS A 57 -20.14 7.87 -8.93
N VAL A 58 -19.26 6.92 -8.61
CA VAL A 58 -18.08 6.64 -9.43
C VAL A 58 -18.28 5.34 -10.21
N LEU A 59 -17.67 5.27 -11.40
CA LEU A 59 -17.59 4.02 -12.15
C LEU A 59 -16.61 3.09 -11.45
N THR A 60 -16.96 1.81 -11.41
CA THR A 60 -16.19 0.79 -10.69
C THR A 60 -15.90 -0.39 -11.57
N ASN A 61 -14.76 -1.01 -11.31
CA ASN A 61 -14.30 -2.22 -11.97
C ASN A 61 -14.13 -3.34 -10.94
N SER A 62 -13.99 -4.58 -11.42
CA SER A 62 -13.49 -5.67 -10.60
C SER A 62 -12.03 -5.43 -10.21
N LEU A 63 -11.59 -6.00 -9.09
CA LEU A 63 -10.19 -5.90 -8.67
C LEU A 63 -9.22 -6.40 -9.75
N ARG A 64 -9.57 -7.49 -10.46
CA ARG A 64 -8.76 -8.02 -11.56
C ARG A 64 -8.62 -7.00 -12.69
N GLU A 65 -9.70 -6.37 -13.13
CA GLU A 65 -9.65 -5.33 -14.17
C GLU A 65 -8.80 -4.14 -13.76
N VAL A 66 -8.89 -3.71 -12.49
CA VAL A 66 -8.06 -2.63 -11.96
C VAL A 66 -6.57 -2.97 -12.01
N LEU A 67 -6.19 -4.14 -11.52
CA LEU A 67 -4.78 -4.56 -11.52
C LEU A 67 -4.24 -4.81 -12.94
N VAL A 68 -5.04 -5.41 -13.83
CA VAL A 68 -4.66 -5.59 -15.24
C VAL A 68 -4.48 -4.24 -15.94
N SER A 69 -5.38 -3.27 -15.69
CA SER A 69 -5.27 -1.93 -16.25
C SER A 69 -4.04 -1.20 -15.72
N PHE A 70 -3.71 -1.36 -14.43
CA PHE A 70 -2.50 -0.82 -13.86
C PHE A 70 -1.25 -1.42 -14.49
N ILE A 71 -1.19 -2.74 -14.64
CA ILE A 71 -0.10 -3.42 -15.36
C ILE A 71 0.02 -2.92 -16.81
N ALA A 72 -1.10 -2.75 -17.52
CA ALA A 72 -1.09 -2.21 -18.88
C ALA A 72 -0.51 -0.79 -18.92
N PHE A 73 -0.89 0.08 -17.98
CA PHE A 73 -0.34 1.42 -17.81
C PHE A 73 1.19 1.39 -17.61
N LEU A 74 1.70 0.46 -16.79
CA LEU A 74 3.15 0.28 -16.57
C LEU A 74 3.86 -0.18 -17.85
N ARG A 75 3.27 -1.10 -18.62
CA ARG A 75 3.85 -1.60 -19.88
C ARG A 75 3.95 -0.53 -20.95
N MET A 76 2.97 0.38 -21.02
CA MET A 76 3.03 1.55 -21.91
C MET A 76 4.26 2.42 -21.65
N LEU A 77 4.75 2.42 -20.41
CA LEU A 77 5.90 3.20 -19.94
C LEU A 77 7.21 2.40 -19.91
N ARG A 78 7.25 1.24 -20.59
CA ARG A 78 8.45 0.41 -20.81
C ARG A 78 9.20 0.02 -19.53
N ARG A 79 8.50 -0.69 -18.64
CA ARG A 79 9.07 -1.22 -17.38
C ARG A 79 9.60 -0.14 -16.44
N PRO A 80 8.74 0.79 -16.00
CA PRO A 80 9.15 1.89 -15.14
C PRO A 80 9.57 1.40 -13.75
N LEU A 81 10.33 2.23 -13.06
CA LEU A 81 10.43 2.17 -11.60
C LEU A 81 9.11 2.64 -10.99
N VAL A 82 8.55 1.85 -10.09
CA VAL A 82 7.30 2.15 -9.39
C VAL A 82 7.60 2.68 -7.99
N ILE A 83 6.97 3.78 -7.62
CA ILE A 83 7.17 4.47 -6.35
C ILE A 83 5.81 4.66 -5.71
N GLY A 84 5.62 4.23 -4.47
CA GLY A 84 4.32 4.39 -3.85
C GLY A 84 4.27 3.87 -2.44
N HIS A 85 3.14 4.15 -1.80
CA HIS A 85 2.82 3.61 -0.49
C HIS A 85 2.16 2.23 -0.64
N ASP A 86 2.21 1.41 0.41
CA ASP A 86 1.45 0.15 0.47
C ASP A 86 1.78 -0.92 -0.59
N CYS A 87 3.04 -1.00 -1.03
CA CYS A 87 3.54 -2.10 -1.89
C CYS A 87 3.20 -3.50 -1.35
N ARG A 88 3.07 -3.66 -0.02
CA ARG A 88 2.64 -4.91 0.63
C ARG A 88 1.19 -5.27 0.31
N LEU A 89 0.29 -4.29 0.30
CA LEU A 89 -1.12 -4.53 -0.03
C LEU A 89 -1.27 -4.84 -1.52
N LEU A 90 -0.54 -4.13 -2.37
CA LEU A 90 -0.48 -4.42 -3.80
C LEU A 90 0.01 -5.85 -4.06
N ALA A 91 1.10 -6.28 -3.42
CA ALA A 91 1.64 -7.63 -3.55
C ALA A 91 0.58 -8.69 -3.22
N ARG A 92 -0.09 -8.56 -2.06
CA ARG A 92 -1.17 -9.48 -1.67
C ARG A 92 -2.29 -9.56 -2.70
N ALA A 93 -2.74 -8.40 -3.22
CA ALA A 93 -3.80 -8.36 -4.22
C ALA A 93 -3.36 -8.96 -5.57
N LEU A 94 -2.08 -8.83 -5.94
CA LEU A 94 -1.50 -9.47 -7.12
C LEU A 94 -1.43 -10.99 -6.94
N ASP A 95 -1.05 -11.47 -5.76
CA ASP A 95 -0.95 -12.90 -5.44
C ASP A 95 -2.34 -13.56 -5.45
N GLU A 96 -3.34 -12.93 -4.83
CA GLU A 96 -4.74 -13.42 -4.82
C GLU A 96 -5.34 -13.62 -6.23
N LEU A 97 -4.75 -12.99 -7.26
CA LEU A 97 -5.27 -13.00 -8.63
C LEU A 97 -4.29 -13.61 -9.64
N ASP A 98 -3.19 -14.20 -9.18
CA ASP A 98 -2.12 -14.77 -10.01
C ASP A 98 -1.53 -13.77 -11.01
N LEU A 99 -1.39 -12.51 -10.60
CA LEU A 99 -0.88 -11.40 -11.42
C LEU A 99 0.54 -10.97 -11.07
N ARG A 100 1.18 -11.53 -10.03
CA ARG A 100 2.52 -11.11 -9.57
C ARG A 100 3.56 -11.16 -10.68
N ALA A 101 3.74 -12.31 -11.34
CA ALA A 101 4.76 -12.47 -12.38
C ALA A 101 4.55 -11.48 -13.56
N LEU A 102 3.29 -11.23 -13.91
CA LEU A 102 2.96 -10.27 -14.95
C LEU A 102 3.28 -8.83 -14.53
N PHE A 103 3.04 -8.49 -13.26
CA PHE A 103 3.40 -7.19 -12.70
C PHE A 103 4.92 -7.01 -12.66
N GLU A 104 5.66 -7.96 -12.11
CA GLU A 104 7.12 -7.88 -11.96
C GLU A 104 7.85 -7.79 -13.30
N SER A 105 7.40 -8.53 -14.31
CA SER A 105 7.92 -8.40 -15.68
C SER A 105 7.63 -7.04 -16.31
N SER A 106 6.63 -6.31 -15.79
CA SER A 106 6.19 -5.00 -16.29
C SER A 106 6.82 -3.81 -15.58
N ILE A 107 7.77 -4.02 -14.65
CA ILE A 107 8.46 -2.96 -13.90
C ILE A 107 9.98 -3.21 -13.86
N SER A 108 10.75 -2.19 -13.46
CA SER A 108 12.19 -2.31 -13.17
C SER A 108 12.50 -2.48 -11.67
N GLY A 109 11.52 -2.24 -10.81
CA GLY A 109 11.63 -2.32 -9.36
C GLY A 109 10.60 -1.44 -8.65
N CYS A 110 10.52 -1.59 -7.34
CA CYS A 110 9.64 -0.82 -6.47
C CYS A 110 10.45 -0.01 -5.46
N VAL A 111 9.91 1.14 -5.03
CA VAL A 111 10.46 1.96 -3.95
C VAL A 111 9.33 2.38 -3.01
N ASP A 112 9.53 2.19 -1.72
CA ASP A 112 8.66 2.74 -0.68
C ASP A 112 9.15 4.15 -0.33
N THR A 113 8.24 5.11 -0.40
CA THR A 113 8.54 6.53 -0.26
C THR A 113 8.88 6.92 1.17
N LEU A 114 8.35 6.20 2.17
CA LEU A 114 8.57 6.52 3.57
C LEU A 114 10.03 6.30 4.02
N PRO A 115 10.65 5.12 3.84
CA PRO A 115 12.05 4.93 4.19
C PRO A 115 12.98 5.81 3.35
N LEU A 116 12.65 6.04 2.07
CA LEU A 116 13.42 6.94 1.20
C LEU A 116 13.41 8.38 1.75
N ALA A 117 12.23 8.93 2.05
CA ALA A 117 12.10 10.29 2.58
C ALA A 117 12.81 10.44 3.93
N ARG A 118 12.75 9.42 4.79
CA ARG A 118 13.47 9.40 6.07
C ARG A 118 14.98 9.50 5.91
N GLU A 119 15.55 8.84 4.91
CA GLU A 119 16.99 8.94 4.65
C GLU A 119 17.36 10.32 4.09
N LEU A 120 16.60 10.82 3.11
CA LEU A 120 16.90 12.09 2.45
C LEU A 120 16.75 13.30 3.39
N LEU A 121 15.83 13.22 4.34
CA LEU A 121 15.51 14.33 5.25
C LEU A 121 15.98 14.05 6.68
N LYS A 122 16.88 13.07 6.89
CA LYS A 122 17.37 12.69 8.23
C LYS A 122 18.01 13.85 8.99
N ASP A 123 18.62 14.79 8.27
CA ASP A 123 19.30 15.96 8.82
C ASP A 123 18.34 17.15 9.02
N ARG A 124 17.07 17.01 8.65
CA ARG A 124 16.02 18.00 8.91
C ARG A 124 15.26 17.64 10.18
N SER A 125 15.01 18.63 11.02
CA SER A 125 14.19 18.51 12.23
C SER A 125 12.69 18.48 11.90
N LEU A 126 12.20 17.37 11.34
CA LEU A 126 10.80 17.18 10.98
C LEU A 126 10.04 16.42 12.09
N HIS A 127 8.85 16.92 12.45
CA HIS A 127 8.00 16.30 13.46
C HIS A 127 7.26 15.05 12.95
N SER A 128 7.14 14.87 11.63
CA SER A 128 6.35 13.79 11.02
C SER A 128 6.78 13.57 9.57
N PHE A 129 6.76 12.29 9.16
CA PHE A 129 7.04 11.85 7.79
C PHE A 129 5.77 11.39 7.06
N ARG A 130 4.59 11.79 7.54
CA ARG A 130 3.35 11.60 6.78
C ARG A 130 3.44 12.44 5.50
N GLN A 131 2.97 11.88 4.38
CA GLN A 131 3.05 12.57 3.08
C GLN A 131 2.47 13.98 3.12
N GLN A 132 1.27 14.15 3.69
CA GLN A 132 0.64 15.46 3.89
C GLN A 132 1.55 16.47 4.57
N ASN A 133 2.23 16.05 5.64
CA ASN A 133 3.13 16.93 6.39
C ASN A 133 4.37 17.25 5.54
N LEU A 134 4.94 16.27 4.84
CA LEU A 134 6.09 16.52 3.96
C LEU A 134 5.73 17.47 2.81
N VAL A 135 4.52 17.33 2.24
CA VAL A 135 4.02 18.20 1.18
C VAL A 135 3.81 19.62 1.70
N SER A 136 3.17 19.77 2.86
CA SER A 136 2.96 21.07 3.48
C SER A 136 4.29 21.76 3.84
N GLU A 137 5.22 21.05 4.49
CA GLU A 137 6.52 21.58 4.93
C GLU A 137 7.48 21.91 3.77
N LEU A 138 7.48 21.09 2.70
CA LEU A 138 8.47 21.23 1.61
C LEU A 138 7.94 21.97 0.39
N LEU A 139 6.63 21.93 0.13
CA LEU A 139 6.00 22.60 -1.00
C LEU A 139 5.10 23.78 -0.59
N GLY A 140 4.80 23.94 0.70
CA GLY A 140 3.97 25.05 1.19
C GLY A 140 2.51 24.97 0.76
N VAL A 141 2.03 23.77 0.41
CA VAL A 141 0.66 23.54 -0.06
C VAL A 141 0.00 22.41 0.73
N ASP A 142 -1.31 22.56 0.94
CA ASP A 142 -2.15 21.48 1.44
C ASP A 142 -2.94 20.87 0.28
N TYR A 143 -3.30 19.60 0.41
CA TYR A 143 -4.11 18.90 -0.57
C TYR A 143 -5.13 17.98 0.10
N ARG A 144 -6.12 17.55 -0.66
CA ARG A 144 -7.14 16.61 -0.17
C ARG A 144 -6.57 15.20 -0.15
N ALA A 145 -5.90 14.84 0.93
CA ALA A 145 -5.48 13.46 1.14
C ALA A 145 -6.66 12.53 1.40
N HIS A 146 -6.39 11.24 1.32
CA HIS A 146 -7.40 10.17 1.32
C HIS A 146 -8.21 10.14 0.01
N ASP A 147 -7.57 10.59 -1.07
CA ASP A 147 -7.97 10.43 -2.45
C ASP A 147 -6.71 10.02 -3.21
N ALA A 148 -6.60 8.74 -3.57
CA ALA A 148 -5.36 8.18 -4.11
C ALA A 148 -4.82 9.00 -5.29
N LEU A 149 -5.70 9.63 -6.10
CA LEU A 149 -5.25 10.43 -7.23
C LEU A 149 -4.56 11.74 -6.80
N GLU A 150 -5.09 12.39 -5.77
CA GLU A 150 -4.47 13.60 -5.21
C GLU A 150 -3.19 13.24 -4.45
N ASP A 151 -3.21 12.11 -3.72
CA ASP A 151 -2.03 11.58 -3.02
C ASP A 151 -0.89 11.28 -4.00
N VAL A 152 -1.12 10.64 -5.16
CA VAL A 152 -0.04 10.38 -6.13
C VAL A 152 0.45 11.63 -6.86
N ARG A 153 -0.42 12.64 -7.07
CA ARG A 153 -0.01 13.93 -7.65
C ARG A 153 0.89 14.68 -6.70
N ALA A 154 0.51 14.73 -5.42
CA ALA A 154 1.31 15.32 -4.36
C ALA A 154 2.64 14.57 -4.20
N LEU A 155 2.63 13.23 -4.32
CA LEU A 155 3.84 12.42 -4.27
C LEU A 155 4.79 12.71 -5.44
N GLN A 156 4.28 12.85 -6.68
CA GLN A 156 5.12 13.22 -7.82
C GLN A 156 5.81 14.56 -7.59
N ALA A 157 5.06 15.58 -7.15
CA ALA A 157 5.60 16.91 -6.85
C ALA A 157 6.62 16.86 -5.69
N LEU A 158 6.33 16.08 -4.65
CA LEU A 158 7.25 15.87 -3.54
C LEU A 158 8.54 15.20 -4.00
N TYR A 159 8.47 14.19 -4.85
CA TYR A 159 9.65 13.51 -5.37
C TYR A 159 10.54 14.44 -6.21
N GLU A 160 9.94 15.35 -6.98
CA GLU A 160 10.66 16.38 -7.74
C GLU A 160 11.44 17.36 -6.86
N VAL A 161 10.97 17.61 -5.63
CA VAL A 161 11.66 18.43 -4.63
C VAL A 161 12.72 17.61 -3.88
N LEU A 162 12.44 16.34 -3.57
CA LEU A 162 13.36 15.47 -2.84
C LEU A 162 14.62 15.12 -3.63
N GLN A 163 14.51 15.00 -4.96
CA GLN A 163 15.62 14.71 -5.89
C GLN A 163 16.62 13.68 -5.38
N PRO A 164 16.19 12.44 -5.06
CA PRO A 164 17.10 11.41 -4.59
C PRO A 164 18.24 11.15 -5.58
N THR A 165 19.47 11.06 -5.08
CA THR A 165 20.60 10.65 -5.92
C THR A 165 20.43 9.19 -6.37
N PRO A 166 21.01 8.80 -7.52
CA PRO A 166 20.97 7.40 -7.97
C PRO A 166 21.50 6.41 -6.93
N GLU A 167 22.49 6.80 -6.13
CA GLU A 167 23.06 5.98 -5.06
C GLU A 167 22.06 5.73 -3.93
N VAL A 168 21.36 6.77 -3.48
CA VAL A 168 20.31 6.64 -2.47
C VAL A 168 19.18 5.79 -3.03
N LEU A 169 18.70 6.12 -4.23
CA LEU A 169 17.59 5.41 -4.86
C LEU A 169 17.88 3.91 -5.00
N ARG A 170 19.09 3.53 -5.45
CA ARG A 170 19.51 2.12 -5.56
C ARG A 170 19.41 1.34 -4.25
N ARG A 171 19.62 1.97 -3.09
CA ARG A 171 19.50 1.31 -1.77
C ARG A 171 18.06 1.00 -1.37
N HIS A 172 17.10 1.77 -1.90
CA HIS A 172 15.68 1.64 -1.56
C HIS A 172 14.88 0.86 -2.60
N ILE A 173 15.48 0.48 -3.73
CA ILE A 173 14.84 -0.36 -4.74
C ILE A 173 14.73 -1.79 -4.21
N PHE A 174 13.53 -2.36 -4.30
CA PHE A 174 13.26 -3.76 -4.00
C PHE A 174 12.37 -4.42 -5.06
N THR A 175 12.34 -5.76 -5.06
CA THR A 175 11.34 -6.58 -5.76
C THR A 175 10.26 -7.03 -4.78
N LEU A 176 9.09 -7.47 -5.27
CA LEU A 176 8.03 -7.92 -4.37
C LEU A 176 8.46 -9.14 -3.55
N ASP A 177 9.30 -10.01 -4.12
CA ASP A 177 9.89 -11.16 -3.41
C ASP A 177 10.71 -10.77 -2.16
N THR A 178 11.38 -9.61 -2.20
CA THR A 178 12.22 -9.13 -1.09
C THR A 178 11.38 -8.64 0.11
N ILE A 179 10.10 -8.29 -0.12
CA ILE A 179 9.20 -7.78 0.91
C ILE A 179 8.82 -8.87 1.92
N GLU A 180 8.77 -10.13 1.47
CA GLU A 180 8.40 -11.30 2.26
C GLU A 180 9.55 -11.79 3.14
N SER A 181 10.78 -11.72 2.65
CA SER A 181 11.97 -12.16 3.39
C SER A 181 12.24 -11.29 4.62
N ASN A 182 11.93 -9.99 4.55
CA ASN A 182 12.06 -9.09 5.69
C ASN A 182 11.06 -9.40 6.81
N VAL A 183 9.91 -10.03 6.53
CA VAL A 183 8.93 -10.44 7.54
C VAL A 183 9.47 -11.60 8.38
N ALA A 184 10.12 -12.59 7.75
CA ALA A 184 10.77 -13.68 8.47
C ALA A 184 11.91 -13.17 9.38
N VAL A 185 12.68 -12.18 8.90
CA VAL A 185 13.77 -11.57 9.68
C VAL A 185 13.25 -10.66 10.79
N THR A 186 12.17 -9.89 10.59
CA THR A 186 11.57 -9.07 11.66
C THR A 186 10.83 -9.90 12.70
N ALA A 187 10.15 -10.99 12.30
CA ALA A 187 9.52 -11.93 13.22
C ALA A 187 10.56 -12.65 14.09
N ALA A 188 11.69 -13.05 13.49
CA ALA A 188 12.83 -13.64 14.21
C ALA A 188 13.54 -12.63 15.14
N LYS A 189 13.51 -11.33 14.83
CA LYS A 189 14.07 -10.28 15.71
C LYS A 189 13.15 -9.88 16.86
N SER A 190 11.83 -10.12 16.76
CA SER A 190 10.89 -9.91 17.87
C SER A 190 10.86 -11.04 18.91
N GLU A 191 11.49 -12.18 18.62
CA GLU A 191 11.68 -13.27 19.58
C GLU A 191 13.03 -13.13 20.29
N SER A 192 13.18 -12.08 21.10
CA SER A 192 14.20 -12.05 22.16
C SER A 192 13.55 -12.52 23.46
N PRO A 193 13.92 -13.68 24.04
CA PRO A 193 13.29 -14.18 25.25
C PRO A 193 13.84 -13.41 26.47
N CYS A 194 13.12 -12.39 26.92
CA CYS A 194 13.24 -11.93 28.30
C CYS A 194 12.49 -12.94 29.19
N MET A 195 13.19 -14.02 29.57
CA MET A 195 12.72 -14.99 30.55
C MET A 195 12.69 -14.32 31.94
N MET A 196 11.50 -13.96 32.40
CA MET A 196 11.24 -13.78 33.84
C MET A 196 10.86 -15.14 34.43
N PRO A 197 11.53 -15.62 35.50
CA PRO A 197 11.25 -16.95 36.04
C PRO A 197 9.90 -16.96 36.75
N GLY A 198 8.98 -17.84 36.31
CA GLY A 198 7.84 -18.27 37.14
C GLY A 198 6.44 -18.16 36.55
N GLN A 199 6.25 -17.79 35.27
CA GLN A 199 4.91 -17.86 34.66
C GLN A 199 4.92 -18.60 33.33
N ARG A 200 4.12 -19.66 33.25
CA ARG A 200 3.91 -20.42 32.01
C ARG A 200 3.11 -19.55 31.02
N PRO A 201 3.51 -19.48 29.75
CA PRO A 201 2.83 -18.67 28.75
C PRO A 201 1.46 -19.25 28.38
N LEU A 202 0.50 -18.36 28.12
CA LEU A 202 -0.93 -18.61 27.86
C LEU A 202 -1.24 -19.56 26.68
N TRP A 203 -0.27 -19.87 25.82
CA TRP A 203 -0.46 -20.77 24.67
C TRP A 203 -0.53 -22.25 25.04
N GLU A 204 -0.09 -22.65 26.25
CA GLU A 204 -0.22 -24.05 26.71
C GLU A 204 -1.69 -24.44 27.00
N HIS A 205 -2.59 -23.50 27.25
CA HIS A 205 -4.01 -23.80 27.55
C HIS A 205 -4.87 -24.06 26.31
N PHE A 206 -4.37 -23.76 25.11
CA PHE A 206 -5.16 -23.87 23.87
C PHE A 206 -5.06 -25.23 23.17
N LYS A 207 -4.24 -26.17 23.67
CA LYS A 207 -4.08 -27.51 23.07
C LYS A 207 -4.95 -28.62 23.65
N GLU A 208 -5.78 -28.34 24.68
CA GLU A 208 -6.59 -29.38 25.33
C GLU A 208 -8.10 -29.38 25.02
N THR A 209 -8.62 -28.52 24.14
CA THR A 209 -10.08 -28.42 23.89
C THR A 209 -10.54 -28.68 22.46
N VAL A 210 -9.83 -29.50 21.69
CA VAL A 210 -10.39 -30.12 20.48
C VAL A 210 -10.12 -31.63 20.49
N LYS A 211 -10.94 -32.37 21.25
CA LYS A 211 -11.20 -33.78 20.96
C LYS A 211 -12.46 -33.84 20.11
N VAL A 212 -12.25 -34.30 18.87
CA VAL A 212 -13.26 -34.69 17.88
C VAL A 212 -14.16 -35.77 18.49
N THR A 213 -15.48 -35.56 18.47
CA THR A 213 -16.48 -36.63 18.64
C THR A 213 -16.86 -37.15 17.26
N GLU A 214 -16.23 -38.24 16.84
CA GLU A 214 -16.83 -39.21 15.91
C GLU A 214 -17.85 -40.04 16.69
N ASN A 215 -19.11 -40.05 16.24
CA ASN A 215 -20.12 -40.98 16.73
C ASN A 215 -20.59 -41.85 15.55
N ASN A 216 -20.18 -43.12 15.58
CA ASN A 216 -20.82 -44.22 14.88
C ASN A 216 -21.93 -44.77 15.77
N ASN A 217 -23.16 -44.78 15.27
CA ASN A 217 -24.12 -45.88 15.44
C ASN A 217 -25.23 -45.77 14.40
#